data_AF-A0A383BZ30-F1
#
_entry.id   AF-A0A383BZ30-F1
#
_cell.length_a   1.000
_cell.length_b   1.000
_cell.length_c   1.000
_cell.angle_alpha   90.00
_cell.angle_beta   90.00
_cell.angle_gamma   90.00
#
_symmetry.space_group_name_H-M   'P 1'
#
loop_
_entity.id
_entity.type
_entity.pdbx_description
1 polymer ?
#
loop_
_entity_poly.entity_id
_entity_poly.type
_entity_poly.pdbx_seq_one_letter_code
_entity_poly.pdbx_strand_id
1 'polypeptide(L)'
;MKTISRQASSLMLLIGLLFGFFVMISYQVNRAKTANTVAGAIQTVVSPAHRLISELWTRVSSGWSDYVALTSQAAAADALQQRVIYLERRIMTLEETSRENIRLKELLNLQDRIATHSIASQVIGRDMAHGYETFTVNRGSRDGIEIGSGVISTTGVVVGRVIQVSPWTAMVQLITNSRNAVGAKIVRTLAHGVVHGAGG
;
A
#
# COMPACT_ATOMS: atom_id res chain seq x y z
N MET A 1 0.25 90.78 5.99
CA MET A 1 1.31 89.81 5.60
C MET A 1 0.75 88.38 5.57
N LYS A 2 0.51 87.87 4.36
CA LYS A 2 0.60 86.46 3.85
C LYS A 2 -0.23 85.26 4.35
N THR A 3 -1.05 85.29 5.42
CA THR A 3 -1.80 84.07 5.84
C THR A 3 -3.30 84.04 5.51
N ILE A 4 -3.98 85.19 5.48
CA ILE A 4 -5.46 85.22 5.30
C ILE A 4 -5.88 84.93 3.84
N SER A 5 -5.14 85.44 2.84
CA SER A 5 -5.47 85.22 1.42
C SER A 5 -5.15 83.81 0.91
N ARG A 6 -4.32 83.07 1.64
CA ARG A 6 -3.99 81.66 1.38
C ARG A 6 -5.01 80.71 2.02
N GLN A 7 -5.62 81.14 3.14
CA GLN A 7 -6.75 80.46 3.77
C GLN A 7 -8.04 80.59 2.95
N ALA A 8 -8.30 81.75 2.32
CA ALA A 8 -9.47 81.94 1.47
C ALA A 8 -9.42 81.09 0.18
N SER A 9 -8.23 80.96 -0.44
CA SER A 9 -8.06 80.08 -1.61
C SER A 9 -8.06 78.60 -1.24
N SER A 10 -7.51 78.20 -0.09
CA SER A 10 -7.64 76.83 0.41
C SER A 10 -9.07 76.50 0.84
N LEU A 11 -9.84 77.47 1.33
CA LEU A 11 -11.24 77.31 1.72
C LEU A 11 -12.17 77.26 0.49
N MET A 12 -11.88 78.02 -0.57
CA MET A 12 -12.53 77.87 -1.88
C MET A 12 -12.20 76.55 -2.55
N LEU A 13 -10.96 76.07 -2.46
CA LEU A 13 -10.58 74.73 -2.91
C LEU A 13 -11.27 73.64 -2.09
N LEU A 14 -11.39 73.82 -0.77
CA LEU A 14 -12.11 72.89 0.11
C LEU A 14 -13.61 72.86 -0.20
N ILE A 15 -14.24 74.02 -0.44
CA ILE A 15 -15.65 74.14 -0.82
C ILE A 15 -15.89 73.55 -2.22
N GLY A 16 -15.01 73.81 -3.18
CA GLY A 16 -15.08 73.20 -4.51
C GLY A 16 -14.89 71.69 -4.46
N LEU A 17 -14.01 71.19 -3.60
CA LEU A 17 -13.78 69.76 -3.39
C LEU A 17 -14.95 69.10 -2.66
N LEU A 18 -15.53 69.74 -1.64
CA LEU A 18 -16.76 69.30 -0.99
C LEU A 18 -17.95 69.30 -1.95
N PHE A 19 -18.06 70.32 -2.82
CA PHE A 19 -19.10 70.39 -3.83
C PHE A 19 -18.91 69.32 -4.91
N GLY A 20 -17.67 69.05 -5.31
CA GLY A 20 -17.31 67.94 -6.20
C GLY A 20 -17.64 66.58 -5.59
N PHE A 21 -17.33 66.36 -4.30
CA PHE A 21 -17.73 65.16 -3.57
C PHE A 21 -19.25 65.05 -3.44
N PHE A 22 -19.96 66.15 -3.21
CA PHE A 22 -21.42 66.18 -3.13
C PHE A 22 -22.06 65.83 -4.47
N VAL A 23 -21.56 66.39 -5.58
CA VAL A 23 -22.01 66.04 -6.94
C VAL A 23 -21.66 64.60 -7.30
N MET A 24 -20.48 64.11 -6.91
CA MET A 24 -20.04 62.74 -7.13
C MET A 24 -20.87 61.73 -6.31
N ILE A 25 -21.20 62.04 -5.06
CA ILE A 25 -22.10 61.25 -4.21
C ILE A 25 -23.52 61.31 -4.74
N SER A 26 -24.01 62.46 -5.23
CA SER A 26 -25.33 62.57 -5.86
C SER A 26 -25.43 61.72 -7.13
N TYR A 27 -24.39 61.76 -7.99
CA TYR A 27 -24.25 60.88 -9.14
C TYR A 27 -24.15 59.40 -8.75
N GLN A 28 -23.40 59.09 -7.68
CA GLN A 28 -23.32 57.74 -7.15
C GLN A 28 -24.62 57.27 -6.52
N VAL A 29 -25.41 58.11 -5.85
CA VAL A 29 -26.65 57.73 -5.17
C VAL A 29 -27.79 57.51 -6.18
N ASN A 30 -27.83 58.28 -7.27
CA ASN A 30 -28.73 57.98 -8.38
C ASN A 30 -28.31 56.70 -9.13
N ARG A 31 -27.01 56.34 -9.10
CA ARG A 31 -26.53 55.00 -9.46
C ARG A 31 -26.58 53.98 -8.32
N ALA A 32 -26.83 54.35 -7.05
CA ALA A 32 -26.78 53.45 -5.89
C ALA A 32 -28.15 52.85 -5.56
N LYS A 33 -29.24 53.50 -5.97
CA LYS A 33 -30.51 52.78 -6.12
C LYS A 33 -30.43 51.70 -7.20
N THR A 34 -29.58 51.91 -8.22
CA THR A 34 -29.26 50.87 -9.20
C THR A 34 -28.13 49.96 -8.72
N ALA A 35 -27.19 50.40 -7.88
CA ALA A 35 -26.07 49.60 -7.40
C ALA A 35 -26.47 48.64 -6.27
N ASN A 36 -27.56 48.89 -5.54
CA ASN A 36 -28.10 47.87 -4.63
C ASN A 36 -28.90 46.78 -5.38
N THR A 37 -29.43 47.09 -6.57
CA THR A 37 -30.00 46.09 -7.49
C THR A 37 -28.94 45.44 -8.37
N VAL A 38 -27.85 46.14 -8.70
CA VAL A 38 -26.75 45.66 -9.55
C VAL A 38 -25.67 44.95 -8.74
N ALA A 39 -25.44 45.26 -7.47
CA ALA A 39 -24.67 44.40 -6.57
C ALA A 39 -25.44 43.10 -6.28
N GLY A 40 -26.77 43.19 -6.15
CA GLY A 40 -27.68 42.04 -6.17
C GLY A 40 -27.66 41.29 -7.51
N ALA A 41 -27.58 42.00 -8.65
CA ALA A 41 -27.52 41.42 -10.01
C ALA A 41 -26.15 40.79 -10.31
N ILE A 42 -25.05 41.37 -9.84
CA ILE A 42 -23.71 40.81 -9.97
C ILE A 42 -23.64 39.52 -9.13
N GLN A 43 -24.25 39.49 -7.94
CA GLN A 43 -24.41 38.26 -7.17
C GLN A 43 -25.43 37.27 -7.75
N THR A 44 -26.33 37.65 -8.65
CA THR A 44 -27.30 36.73 -9.33
C THR A 44 -26.96 36.39 -10.78
N VAL A 45 -26.01 37.09 -11.41
CA VAL A 45 -25.51 36.84 -12.77
C VAL A 45 -24.15 36.14 -12.74
N VAL A 46 -23.28 36.50 -11.79
CA VAL A 46 -21.98 35.83 -11.60
C VAL A 46 -22.16 34.47 -10.89
N SER A 47 -23.18 34.30 -10.04
CA SER A 47 -23.42 33.04 -9.34
C SER A 47 -23.88 31.87 -10.22
N PRO A 48 -24.80 32.02 -11.20
CA PRO A 48 -25.08 30.93 -12.13
C PRO A 48 -23.94 30.74 -13.12
N ALA A 49 -23.19 31.80 -13.48
CA ALA A 49 -22.03 31.67 -14.36
C ALA A 49 -20.91 30.83 -13.72
N HIS A 50 -20.66 30.98 -12.42
CA HIS A 50 -19.69 30.16 -11.70
C HIS A 50 -20.14 28.69 -11.58
N ARG A 51 -21.45 28.43 -11.45
CA ARG A 51 -22.02 27.07 -11.46
C ARG A 51 -21.99 26.42 -12.85
N LEU A 52 -22.25 27.20 -13.91
CA LEU A 52 -22.15 26.72 -15.29
C LEU A 52 -20.70 26.45 -15.69
N ILE A 53 -19.75 27.30 -15.27
CA ILE A 53 -18.32 27.08 -15.53
C ILE A 53 -17.81 25.84 -14.79
N SER A 54 -18.24 25.59 -13.54
CA SER A 54 -17.86 24.37 -12.81
C SER A 54 -18.54 23.11 -13.36
N GLU A 55 -19.79 23.18 -13.83
CA GLU A 55 -20.48 22.08 -14.51
C GLU A 55 -19.85 21.75 -15.88
N LEU A 56 -19.41 22.76 -16.64
CA LEU A 56 -18.71 22.56 -17.90
C LEU A 56 -17.28 22.04 -17.67
N TRP A 57 -16.58 22.52 -16.64
CA TRP A 57 -15.23 22.07 -16.29
C TRP A 57 -15.21 20.62 -15.78
N THR A 58 -16.20 20.23 -14.99
CA THR A 58 -16.33 18.84 -14.51
C THR A 58 -16.75 17.87 -15.63
N ARG A 59 -17.57 18.29 -16.60
CA ARG A 59 -17.96 17.44 -17.75
C ARG A 59 -16.85 17.25 -18.80
N VAL A 60 -16.02 18.28 -19.04
CA VAL A 60 -14.88 18.15 -19.97
C VAL A 60 -13.75 17.34 -19.34
N SER A 61 -13.48 17.53 -18.04
CA SER A 61 -12.45 16.76 -17.33
C SER A 61 -12.86 15.31 -17.04
N SER A 62 -14.15 15.03 -16.78
CA SER A 62 -14.63 13.65 -16.57
C SER A 62 -14.60 12.82 -17.85
N GLY A 63 -14.96 13.41 -19.00
CA GLY A 63 -14.92 12.69 -20.29
C GLY A 63 -13.50 12.31 -20.74
N TRP A 64 -12.50 13.12 -20.43
CA TRP A 64 -11.10 12.82 -20.72
C TRP A 64 -10.49 11.82 -19.71
N SER A 65 -10.86 11.93 -18.43
CA SER A 65 -10.46 10.98 -17.38
C SER A 65 -11.01 9.58 -17.64
N ASP A 66 -12.26 9.45 -18.05
CA ASP A 66 -12.90 8.15 -18.30
C ASP A 66 -12.33 7.45 -19.55
N TYR A 67 -11.94 8.20 -20.59
CA TYR A 67 -11.27 7.64 -21.78
C TYR A 67 -9.85 7.12 -21.47
N VAL A 68 -9.10 7.82 -20.62
CA VAL A 68 -7.77 7.39 -20.13
C VAL A 68 -7.89 6.24 -19.11
N ALA A 69 -8.98 6.19 -18.33
CA ALA A 69 -9.28 5.09 -17.42
C ALA A 69 -9.63 3.77 -18.16
N LEU A 70 -10.38 3.83 -19.26
CA LEU A 70 -10.74 2.65 -20.06
C LEU A 70 -9.51 2.01 -20.72
N THR A 71 -8.58 2.82 -21.23
CA THR A 71 -7.34 2.31 -21.86
C THR A 71 -6.36 1.72 -20.85
N SER A 72 -6.28 2.28 -19.63
CA SER A 72 -5.45 1.73 -18.56
C SER A 72 -6.00 0.43 -17.96
N GLN A 73 -7.32 0.28 -17.89
CA GLN A 73 -7.95 -0.97 -17.46
C GLN A 73 -7.78 -2.12 -18.48
N ALA A 74 -7.94 -1.83 -19.78
CA ALA A 74 -7.68 -2.80 -20.84
C ALA A 74 -6.20 -3.25 -20.84
N ALA A 75 -5.26 -2.31 -20.70
CA ALA A 75 -3.83 -2.63 -20.61
C ALA A 75 -3.49 -3.49 -19.36
N ALA A 76 -4.15 -3.26 -18.23
CA ALA A 76 -3.98 -4.08 -17.03
C ALA A 76 -4.55 -5.50 -17.21
N ALA A 77 -5.68 -5.64 -17.89
CA ALA A 77 -6.29 -6.94 -18.21
C ALA A 77 -5.38 -7.75 -19.14
N ASP A 78 -4.84 -7.13 -20.20
CA ASP A 78 -3.90 -7.78 -21.12
C ASP A 78 -2.60 -8.21 -20.42
N ALA A 79 -2.04 -7.35 -19.57
CA ALA A 79 -0.83 -7.68 -18.80
C ALA A 79 -1.06 -8.85 -17.84
N LEU A 80 -2.22 -8.90 -17.18
CA LEU A 80 -2.58 -10.01 -16.30
C LEU A 80 -2.77 -11.31 -17.10
N GLN A 81 -3.46 -11.25 -18.25
CA GLN A 81 -3.64 -12.41 -19.13
C GLN A 81 -2.30 -12.94 -19.66
N GLN A 82 -1.39 -12.06 -20.08
CA GLN A 82 -0.04 -12.46 -20.47
C GLN A 82 0.72 -13.11 -19.31
N ARG A 83 0.55 -12.62 -18.08
CA ARG A 83 1.18 -13.22 -16.90
C ARG A 83 0.62 -14.61 -16.61
N VAL A 84 -0.68 -14.81 -16.75
CA VAL A 84 -1.32 -16.13 -16.60
C VAL A 84 -0.75 -17.10 -17.63
N ILE A 85 -0.76 -16.75 -18.92
CA ILE A 85 -0.21 -17.59 -20.00
C ILE A 85 1.26 -17.94 -19.74
N TYR A 86 2.05 -16.98 -19.27
CA TYR A 86 3.45 -17.20 -18.92
C TYR A 86 3.62 -18.19 -17.76
N LEU A 87 2.81 -18.04 -16.70
CA LEU A 87 2.85 -18.91 -15.54
C LEU A 87 2.37 -20.33 -15.87
N GLU A 88 1.29 -20.45 -16.65
CA GLU A 88 0.79 -21.74 -17.14
C GLU A 88 1.84 -22.48 -17.96
N ARG A 89 2.48 -21.79 -18.91
CA ARG A 89 3.59 -22.38 -19.68
C ARG A 89 4.71 -22.85 -18.77
N ARG A 90 5.06 -22.08 -17.73
CA ARG A 90 6.11 -22.45 -16.78
C ARG A 90 5.71 -23.68 -15.96
N ILE A 91 4.45 -23.79 -15.55
CA ILE A 91 3.92 -24.97 -14.85
C ILE A 91 4.04 -26.19 -15.75
N MET A 92 3.60 -26.12 -17.01
CA MET A 92 3.71 -27.24 -17.96
C MET A 92 5.16 -27.72 -18.12
N THR A 93 6.12 -26.81 -18.30
CA THR A 93 7.54 -27.17 -18.40
C THR A 93 8.07 -27.81 -17.11
N LEU A 94 7.65 -27.32 -15.94
CA LEU A 94 8.03 -27.91 -14.65
C LEU A 94 7.45 -29.31 -14.47
N GLU A 95 6.21 -29.54 -14.87
CA GLU A 95 5.57 -30.85 -14.84
C GLU A 95 6.26 -31.84 -15.78
N GLU A 96 6.58 -31.44 -17.01
CA GLU A 96 7.30 -32.26 -17.97
C GLU A 96 8.69 -32.66 -17.43
N THR A 97 9.45 -31.67 -16.95
CA THR A 97 10.76 -31.90 -16.33
C THR A 97 10.66 -32.83 -15.11
N SER A 98 9.62 -32.68 -14.29
CA SER A 98 9.40 -33.54 -13.12
C SER A 98 9.09 -34.98 -13.52
N ARG A 99 8.26 -35.19 -14.56
CA ARG A 99 7.94 -36.53 -15.07
C ARG A 99 9.18 -37.20 -15.66
N GLU A 100 9.98 -36.47 -16.41
CA GLU A 100 11.25 -36.97 -16.92
C GLU A 100 12.21 -37.32 -15.77
N ASN A 101 12.30 -36.47 -14.75
CA ASN A 101 13.14 -36.74 -13.58
C ASN A 101 12.72 -38.01 -12.83
N ILE A 102 11.41 -38.21 -12.61
CA ILE A 102 10.87 -39.43 -11.98
C ILE A 102 11.24 -40.65 -12.83
N ARG A 103 11.01 -40.60 -14.15
CA ARG A 103 11.37 -41.70 -15.07
C ARG A 103 12.87 -42.01 -15.03
N LEU A 104 13.72 -40.98 -15.02
CA LEU A 104 15.18 -41.15 -14.93
C LEU A 104 15.59 -41.76 -13.58
N LYS A 105 14.97 -41.34 -12.47
CA LYS A 105 15.21 -41.93 -11.15
C LYS A 105 14.83 -43.40 -11.10
N GLU A 106 13.69 -43.78 -11.68
CA GLU A 106 13.24 -45.18 -11.78
C GLU A 106 14.24 -46.02 -12.59
N LEU A 107 14.67 -45.53 -13.76
CA LEU A 107 15.67 -46.21 -14.60
C LEU A 107 17.02 -46.38 -13.90
N LEU A 108 17.41 -45.41 -13.07
CA LEU A 108 18.65 -45.43 -12.30
C LEU A 108 18.50 -46.12 -10.93
N ASN A 109 17.31 -46.65 -10.61
CA ASN A 109 16.97 -47.24 -9.31
C ASN A 109 17.38 -46.33 -8.12
N LEU A 110 17.22 -45.01 -8.29
CA LEU A 110 17.50 -44.04 -7.26
C LEU A 110 16.36 -44.07 -6.25
N GLN A 111 16.65 -44.47 -5.00
CA GLN A 111 15.69 -44.33 -3.91
C GLN A 111 15.34 -42.86 -3.72
N ASP A 112 14.04 -42.56 -3.69
CA ASP A 112 13.58 -41.21 -3.39
C ASP A 112 14.11 -40.76 -2.04
N ARG A 113 14.68 -39.57 -2.01
CA ARG A 113 15.07 -38.92 -0.75
C ARG A 113 13.80 -38.49 -0.02
N ILE A 114 13.30 -39.40 0.81
CA ILE A 114 12.49 -39.19 2.00
C ILE A 114 11.14 -38.50 1.72
N ALA A 115 10.10 -39.29 1.45
CA ALA A 115 8.73 -38.89 1.76
C ALA A 115 8.63 -38.72 3.28
N THR A 116 8.79 -37.50 3.78
CA THR A 116 8.73 -37.23 5.21
C THR A 116 7.27 -37.15 5.62
N HIS A 117 6.83 -38.00 6.55
CA HIS A 117 5.51 -37.92 7.15
C HIS A 117 5.37 -36.58 7.89
N SER A 118 4.41 -35.75 7.51
CA SER A 118 4.16 -34.45 8.12
C SER A 118 2.89 -34.46 8.96
N ILE A 119 2.97 -33.92 10.17
CA ILE A 119 1.84 -33.83 11.10
C ILE A 119 1.43 -32.36 11.20
N ALA A 120 0.17 -32.07 10.88
CA ALA A 120 -0.38 -30.73 11.03
C ALA A 120 -0.58 -30.37 12.50
N SER A 121 -0.01 -29.23 12.91
CA SER A 121 -0.07 -28.74 14.29
C SER A 121 -0.36 -27.23 14.32
N GLN A 122 -0.97 -26.77 15.41
CA GLN A 122 -1.24 -25.36 15.66
C GLN A 122 -0.38 -24.87 16.82
N VAL A 123 0.15 -23.66 16.70
CA VAL A 123 0.88 -22.98 17.78
C VAL A 123 -0.12 -22.53 18.84
N ILE A 124 0.06 -23.02 20.07
CA ILE A 124 -0.77 -22.72 21.25
C ILE A 124 -0.05 -21.87 22.30
N GLY A 125 1.27 -21.68 22.14
CA GLY A 125 2.06 -20.85 23.03
C GLY A 125 3.30 -20.32 22.34
N ARG A 126 3.73 -19.13 22.75
CA ARG A 126 4.95 -18.48 22.26
C ARG A 126 5.68 -17.88 23.45
N ASP A 127 6.93 -18.30 23.64
CA ASP A 127 7.84 -17.70 24.59
C ASP A 127 8.96 -16.99 23.81
N MET A 128 9.18 -15.72 24.15
CA MET A 128 10.16 -14.84 23.51
C MET A 128 11.11 -14.21 24.53
N ALA A 129 11.31 -14.85 25.69
CA ALA A 129 12.30 -14.39 26.64
C ALA A 129 13.68 -14.26 25.97
N HIS A 130 14.44 -13.21 26.31
CA HIS A 130 15.74 -12.90 25.70
C HIS A 130 16.65 -14.14 25.66
N GLY A 131 16.89 -14.67 24.46
CA GLY A 131 17.71 -15.85 24.20
C GLY A 131 16.98 -17.19 24.08
N TYR A 132 15.69 -17.30 24.38
CA TYR A 132 14.92 -18.55 24.30
C TYR A 132 13.62 -18.40 23.50
N GLU A 133 13.74 -18.10 22.20
CA GLU A 133 12.58 -18.11 21.32
C GLU A 133 12.08 -19.56 21.09
N THR A 134 10.89 -19.86 21.62
CA THR A 134 10.23 -21.16 21.48
C THR A 134 8.74 -21.03 21.17
N PHE A 135 8.22 -21.99 20.43
CA PHE A 135 6.78 -22.20 20.23
C PHE A 135 6.33 -23.49 20.89
N THR A 136 5.14 -23.48 21.46
CA THR A 136 4.46 -24.69 21.90
C THR A 136 3.36 -25.03 20.90
N VAL A 137 3.32 -26.28 20.44
CA VAL A 137 2.31 -26.79 19.50
C VAL A 137 1.38 -27.81 20.16
N ASN A 138 0.15 -27.92 19.66
CA ASN A 138 -0.91 -28.81 20.19
C ASN A 138 -0.79 -30.28 19.74
N ARG A 139 0.43 -30.73 19.46
CA ARG A 139 0.72 -32.11 19.04
C ARG A 139 1.89 -32.63 19.85
N GLY A 140 1.84 -33.90 20.22
CA GLY A 140 2.82 -34.52 21.11
C GLY A 140 3.24 -35.90 20.65
N SER A 141 3.79 -36.69 21.58
CA SER A 141 4.24 -38.06 21.29
C SER A 141 3.11 -38.99 20.88
N ARG A 142 1.86 -38.73 21.31
CA ARG A 142 0.68 -39.49 20.87
C ARG A 142 0.36 -39.31 19.40
N ASP A 143 0.74 -38.17 18.82
CA ASP A 143 0.59 -37.88 17.40
C ASP A 143 1.79 -38.36 16.58
N GLY A 144 2.82 -38.93 17.22
CA GLY A 144 4.06 -39.39 16.56
C GLY A 144 5.16 -38.32 16.45
N ILE A 145 5.08 -37.23 17.22
CA ILE A 145 6.17 -36.24 17.28
C ILE A 145 7.31 -36.75 18.15
N GLU A 146 8.54 -36.62 17.64
CA GLU A 146 9.76 -37.00 18.33
C GLU A 146 10.67 -35.78 18.58
N ILE A 147 11.57 -35.91 19.56
CA ILE A 147 12.61 -34.89 19.77
C ILE A 147 13.53 -34.88 18.55
N GLY A 148 13.82 -33.69 18.03
CA GLY A 148 14.62 -33.52 16.83
C GLY A 148 13.83 -33.41 15.54
N SER A 149 12.50 -33.64 15.55
CA SER A 149 11.65 -33.42 14.37
C SER A 149 11.75 -31.98 13.87
N GLY A 150 11.91 -31.81 12.56
CA GLY A 150 11.93 -30.50 11.91
C GLY A 150 10.52 -29.93 11.77
N VAL A 151 10.37 -28.63 12.03
CA VAL A 151 9.08 -27.93 11.90
C VAL A 151 9.16 -26.99 10.71
N ILE A 152 8.21 -27.13 9.79
CA ILE A 152 8.09 -26.32 8.58
C ILE A 152 6.79 -25.53 8.62
N SER A 153 6.84 -24.31 8.08
CA SER A 153 5.66 -23.49 7.83
C SER A 153 4.87 -24.06 6.64
N THR A 154 3.60 -23.69 6.51
CA THR A 154 2.76 -23.97 5.34
C THR A 154 3.40 -23.50 4.03
N THR A 155 4.28 -22.49 4.08
CA THR A 155 5.04 -21.99 2.92
C THR A 155 6.28 -22.83 2.57
N GLY A 156 6.54 -23.92 3.31
CA GLY A 156 7.69 -24.82 3.10
C GLY A 156 9.00 -24.33 3.71
N VAL A 157 8.99 -23.22 4.45
CA VAL A 157 10.18 -22.69 5.13
C VAL A 157 10.36 -23.38 6.49
N VAL A 158 11.59 -23.83 6.79
CA VAL A 158 11.93 -24.40 8.10
C VAL A 158 11.83 -23.31 9.18
N VAL A 159 11.03 -23.56 10.20
CA VAL A 159 10.78 -22.62 11.32
C VAL A 159 11.64 -22.99 12.53
N GLY A 160 11.92 -24.27 12.72
CA GLY A 160 12.62 -24.73 13.91
C GLY A 160 12.73 -26.24 14.02
N ARG A 161 13.10 -26.68 15.22
CA ARG A 161 13.23 -28.09 15.58
C ARG A 161 12.60 -28.35 16.94
N VAL A 162 11.95 -29.50 17.08
CA VAL A 162 11.37 -29.94 18.35
C VAL A 162 12.49 -30.25 19.34
N ILE A 163 12.46 -29.62 20.51
CA ILE A 163 13.45 -29.82 21.59
C ILE A 163 12.87 -30.56 22.80
N GLN A 164 11.55 -30.55 22.96
CA GLN A 164 10.87 -31.26 24.04
C GLN A 164 9.51 -31.74 23.56
N VAL A 165 9.11 -32.94 23.97
CA VAL A 165 7.82 -33.54 23.63
C VAL A 165 7.12 -33.99 24.91
N SER A 166 5.86 -33.61 25.03
CA SER A 166 4.90 -34.10 26.02
C SER A 166 3.85 -34.97 25.31
N PRO A 167 2.98 -35.70 26.03
CA PRO A 167 1.97 -36.56 25.38
C PRO A 167 1.02 -35.84 24.42
N TRP A 168 0.72 -34.56 24.68
CA TRP A 168 -0.26 -33.75 23.93
C TRP A 168 0.31 -32.48 23.31
N THR A 169 1.54 -32.11 23.66
CA THR A 169 2.16 -30.87 23.23
C THR A 169 3.63 -31.08 22.95
N ALA A 170 4.23 -30.22 22.13
CA ALA A 170 5.65 -30.23 21.85
C ALA A 170 6.20 -28.80 21.83
N MET A 171 7.44 -28.64 22.27
CA MET A 171 8.15 -27.37 22.29
C MET A 171 9.16 -27.33 21.15
N VAL A 172 9.06 -26.27 20.35
CA VAL A 172 9.82 -26.05 19.12
C VAL A 172 10.78 -24.89 19.36
N GLN A 173 12.08 -25.11 19.17
CA GLN A 173 13.07 -24.06 19.18
C GLN A 173 13.18 -23.44 17.79
N LEU A 174 13.06 -22.12 17.70
CA LEU A 174 13.08 -21.40 16.43
C LEU A 174 14.49 -21.29 15.84
N ILE A 175 14.58 -21.17 14.51
CA ILE A 175 15.84 -20.91 13.79
C ILE A 175 16.44 -19.52 14.06
N THR A 176 15.65 -18.59 14.55
CA THR A 176 16.05 -17.22 14.93
C THR A 176 16.87 -17.17 16.21
N ASN A 177 16.78 -18.20 17.04
CA ASN A 177 17.53 -18.31 18.28
C ASN A 177 19.04 -18.47 18.02
N SER A 178 19.89 -17.71 18.73
CA SER A 178 21.35 -17.75 18.59
C SER A 178 21.98 -19.11 18.94
N ARG A 179 21.30 -19.94 19.73
CA ARG A 179 21.71 -21.33 20.02
C ARG A 179 21.24 -22.35 18.98
N ASN A 180 20.53 -21.93 17.94
CA ASN A 180 20.09 -22.83 16.88
C ASN A 180 20.96 -22.71 15.62
N ALA A 181 21.23 -23.86 15.02
CA ALA A 181 22.03 -23.99 13.81
C ALA A 181 21.35 -24.98 12.85
N VAL A 182 21.14 -24.58 11.60
CA VAL A 182 20.51 -25.42 10.58
C VAL A 182 21.41 -25.51 9.35
N GLY A 183 21.60 -26.73 8.85
CA GLY A 183 22.30 -26.96 7.59
C GLY A 183 21.48 -26.39 6.42
N ALA A 184 22.12 -25.54 5.62
CA ALA A 184 21.52 -24.94 4.44
C ALA A 184 22.36 -25.26 3.19
N LYS A 185 21.71 -25.19 2.04
CA LYS A 185 22.36 -25.32 0.74
C LYS A 185 21.99 -24.12 -0.13
N ILE A 186 22.99 -23.44 -0.67
CA ILE A 186 22.78 -22.33 -1.59
C ILE A 186 22.31 -22.91 -2.93
N VAL A 187 21.10 -22.55 -3.38
CA VAL A 187 20.51 -23.10 -4.61
C VAL A 187 21.39 -22.84 -5.84
N ARG A 188 21.98 -21.64 -5.95
CA ARG A 188 22.79 -21.22 -7.10
C ARG A 188 24.13 -21.95 -7.22
N THR A 189 24.82 -22.16 -6.10
CA THR A 189 26.20 -22.71 -6.09
C THR A 189 26.27 -24.14 -5.58
N LEU A 190 25.17 -24.67 -5.05
CA LEU A 190 25.08 -25.95 -4.33
C LEU A 190 26.02 -26.04 -3.11
N ALA A 191 26.60 -24.91 -2.68
CA ALA A 191 27.46 -24.86 -1.52
C ALA A 191 26.66 -25.16 -0.25
N HIS A 192 27.21 -26.03 0.59
CA HIS A 192 26.67 -26.33 1.91
C HIS A 192 27.21 -25.35 2.95
N GLY A 193 26.34 -24.93 3.87
CA GLY A 193 26.70 -24.05 4.97
C GLY A 193 25.81 -24.27 6.18
N VAL A 194 26.12 -23.57 7.27
CA VAL A 194 25.33 -23.59 8.51
C VAL A 194 24.79 -22.19 8.76
N VAL A 195 23.48 -22.09 8.91
CA VAL A 195 22.80 -20.84 9.27
C VAL A 195 22.63 -20.82 10.79
N HIS A 196 23.08 -19.74 11.41
CA HIS A 196 22.88 -19.47 12.84
C HIS A 196 21.80 -18.41 13.00
N GLY A 197 20.99 -18.53 14.06
CA GLY A 197 20.06 -17.48 14.43
C GLY A 197 20.79 -16.20 14.85
N ALA A 198 20.32 -15.05 14.38
CA ALA A 198 20.95 -13.77 14.66
C ALA A 198 20.75 -13.28 16.11
N GLY A 199 19.84 -13.89 16.88
CA GLY A 199 19.58 -13.52 18.28
C GLY A 199 19.15 -12.06 18.41
N GLY A 200 17.99 -11.72 17.82
CA GLY A 200 17.38 -10.40 17.91
C GLY A 200 16.70 -10.12 19.24
#